data_AF-U2JUT0-F1
#
_entry.id   AF-U2JUT0-F1
#
_cell.length_a   1.000
_cell.length_b   1.000
_cell.length_c   1.000
_cell.angle_alpha   90.00
_cell.angle_beta   90.00
_cell.angle_gamma   90.00
#
_symmetry.space_group_name_H-M   'P 1'
#
loop_
_entity.id
_entity.type
_entity.pdbx_description
1 polymer ?
#
loop_
_entity_poly.entity_id
_entity_poly.type
_entity_poly.pdbx_seq_one_letter_code
_entity_poly.pdbx_strand_id
1 'polypeptide(L)'
;MQNEKALRSQKRDLKKSNCKSKKDKGGILDLIFKKDPKRYTVEDTIPYLRLLKSGICQLDEKHFSKSIVFEDINYQLALEEDRDLIFNQFANFLNSFDPSVGIELSYINQLGRNEEMQSAIQIPDKKDGFDDIRLEFRD
;
A
#
# COMPACT_ATOMS: atom_id res chain seq x y z
N MET A 1 -4.57 -22.15 -17.49
CA MET A 1 -5.49 -21.86 -18.63
C MET A 1 -6.59 -20.85 -18.31
N GLN A 2 -7.31 -20.94 -17.18
CA GLN A 2 -8.32 -19.92 -16.80
C GLN A 2 -7.69 -18.56 -16.43
N ASN A 3 -6.64 -18.56 -15.60
CA ASN A 3 -5.93 -17.33 -15.21
C ASN A 3 -5.36 -16.57 -16.42
N GLU A 4 -4.80 -17.27 -17.41
CA GLU A 4 -4.25 -16.65 -18.62
C GLU A 4 -5.34 -15.97 -19.47
N LYS A 5 -6.56 -16.53 -19.52
CA LYS A 5 -7.70 -15.90 -20.20
C LYS A 5 -8.17 -14.64 -19.46
N ALA A 6 -8.24 -14.69 -18.14
CA ALA A 6 -8.61 -13.54 -17.29
C ALA A 6 -7.59 -12.40 -17.43
N LEU A 7 -6.29 -12.71 -17.35
CA LEU A 7 -5.19 -11.75 -17.55
C LEU A 7 -5.21 -11.12 -18.94
N ARG A 8 -5.51 -11.91 -19.98
CA ARG A 8 -5.67 -11.41 -21.35
C ARG A 8 -6.89 -10.50 -21.48
N SER A 9 -7.99 -10.77 -20.77
CA SER A 9 -9.16 -9.89 -20.75
C SER A 9 -8.84 -8.57 -20.06
N GLN A 10 -8.32 -8.64 -18.83
CA GLN A 10 -7.92 -7.44 -18.06
C GLN A 10 -6.96 -6.56 -18.84
N LYS A 11 -5.95 -7.13 -19.52
CA LYS A 11 -5.05 -6.36 -20.38
C LYS A 11 -5.73 -5.75 -21.60
N ARG A 12 -6.75 -6.40 -22.18
CA ARG A 12 -7.54 -5.83 -23.28
C ARG A 12 -8.40 -4.66 -22.79
N ASP A 13 -8.96 -4.77 -21.61
CA ASP A 13 -9.79 -3.72 -21.00
C ASP A 13 -8.91 -2.52 -20.61
N LEU A 14 -7.74 -2.75 -20.01
CA LEU A 14 -6.70 -1.76 -19.74
C LEU A 14 -6.07 -1.12 -21.00
N LYS A 15 -6.08 -1.82 -22.14
CA LYS A 15 -5.58 -1.30 -23.42
C LYS A 15 -6.67 -0.51 -24.17
N LYS A 16 -7.95 -0.76 -23.89
CA LYS A 16 -9.06 0.03 -24.44
C LYS A 16 -9.17 1.40 -23.79
N SER A 17 -8.78 1.53 -22.51
CA SER A 17 -8.68 2.84 -21.85
C SER A 17 -7.54 3.65 -22.45
N ASN A 18 -6.31 3.11 -22.51
CA ASN A 18 -5.13 3.77 -23.11
C ASN A 18 -5.20 3.92 -24.65
N CYS A 19 -5.92 4.93 -25.11
CA CYS A 19 -5.76 5.71 -26.35
C CYS A 19 -5.52 5.02 -27.73
N LYS A 20 -6.26 5.49 -28.75
CA LYS A 20 -6.06 5.20 -30.18
C LYS A 20 -4.68 5.69 -30.67
N SER A 21 -3.64 4.85 -30.62
CA SER A 21 -2.39 5.11 -31.34
C SER A 21 -2.41 4.42 -32.72
N LYS A 22 -2.18 5.20 -33.79
CA LYS A 22 -2.14 4.73 -35.18
C LYS A 22 -1.09 3.62 -35.36
N LYS A 23 -1.52 2.51 -35.97
CA LYS A 23 -0.64 1.41 -36.43
C LYS A 23 0.14 1.87 -37.65
N ASP A 24 1.46 1.94 -37.55
CA ASP A 24 2.32 1.88 -38.74
C ASP A 24 2.78 0.46 -39.04
N LYS A 25 2.92 0.22 -40.34
CA LYS A 25 2.93 -1.08 -41.01
C LYS A 25 4.22 -1.86 -40.76
N GLY A 26 4.04 -3.17 -40.56
CA GLY A 26 5.10 -4.14 -40.32
C GLY A 26 5.99 -4.41 -41.56
N GLY A 27 7.22 -4.77 -41.27
CA GLY A 27 8.18 -5.32 -42.21
C GLY A 27 9.36 -5.95 -41.47
N ILE A 28 9.60 -7.24 -41.74
CA ILE A 28 10.85 -8.01 -41.52
C ILE A 28 11.29 -8.24 -40.06
N LEU A 29 11.14 -7.28 -39.16
CA LEU A 29 11.53 -7.40 -37.74
C LEU A 29 10.65 -8.41 -36.97
N ASP A 30 9.38 -8.54 -37.33
CA ASP A 30 8.40 -9.42 -36.66
C ASP A 30 8.72 -10.92 -36.84
N LEU A 31 9.50 -11.27 -37.88
CA LEU A 31 9.87 -12.67 -38.18
C LEU A 31 11.12 -13.13 -37.42
N ILE A 32 12.04 -12.19 -37.12
CA ILE A 32 13.30 -12.45 -36.42
C ILE A 32 13.07 -12.43 -34.89
N PHE A 33 12.16 -11.58 -34.42
CA PHE A 33 11.71 -11.56 -33.04
C PHE A 33 10.50 -12.48 -32.84
N LYS A 34 10.60 -13.77 -33.23
CA LYS A 34 9.67 -14.81 -32.75
C LYS A 34 9.84 -14.91 -31.24
N LYS A 35 9.11 -14.04 -30.55
CA LYS A 35 9.11 -13.89 -29.11
C LYS A 35 8.53 -15.17 -28.54
N ASP A 36 9.30 -15.86 -27.72
CA ASP A 36 8.80 -17.00 -26.95
C ASP A 36 7.47 -16.65 -26.28
N PRO A 37 6.54 -17.61 -26.18
CA PRO A 37 5.25 -17.37 -25.54
C PRO A 37 5.49 -16.78 -24.15
N LYS A 38 4.86 -15.63 -23.87
CA LYS A 38 5.02 -14.92 -22.60
C LYS A 38 4.73 -15.89 -21.45
N ARG A 39 5.72 -16.11 -20.57
CA ARG A 39 5.52 -16.81 -19.30
C ARG A 39 4.76 -15.88 -18.36
N TYR A 40 3.63 -16.35 -17.85
CA TYR A 40 2.84 -15.60 -16.88
C TYR A 40 3.42 -15.82 -15.49
N THR A 41 3.66 -14.73 -14.77
CA THR A 41 4.16 -14.77 -13.39
C THR A 41 3.09 -14.29 -12.41
N VAL A 42 3.34 -14.39 -11.11
CA VAL A 42 2.38 -13.92 -10.09
C VAL A 42 2.19 -12.40 -10.17
N GLU A 43 3.25 -11.68 -10.50
CA GLU A 43 3.23 -10.22 -10.70
C GLU A 43 2.28 -9.79 -11.82
N ASP A 44 2.09 -10.65 -12.83
CA ASP A 44 1.12 -10.38 -13.90
C ASP A 44 -0.33 -10.37 -13.40
N THR A 45 -0.62 -10.96 -12.24
CA THR A 45 -1.98 -10.96 -11.64
C THR A 45 -2.34 -9.67 -10.94
N ILE A 46 -1.35 -8.80 -10.74
CA ILE A 46 -1.54 -7.56 -10.01
C ILE A 46 -2.18 -6.50 -10.94
N PRO A 47 -3.35 -5.94 -10.60
CA PRO A 47 -4.16 -5.15 -11.53
C PRO A 47 -3.71 -3.68 -11.62
N TYR A 48 -2.43 -3.43 -11.90
CA TYR A 48 -1.91 -2.07 -12.11
C TYR A 48 -1.37 -1.92 -13.55
N LEU A 49 -1.59 -0.77 -14.18
CA LEU A 49 -0.98 -0.41 -15.47
C LEU A 49 0.54 -0.25 -15.36
N ARG A 50 0.98 0.42 -14.29
CA ARG A 50 2.38 0.77 -14.06
C ARG A 50 2.62 1.09 -12.59
N LEU A 51 3.76 0.66 -12.09
CA LEU A 51 4.35 1.14 -10.83
C LEU A 51 5.39 2.22 -11.14
N LEU A 52 5.21 3.41 -10.60
CA LEU A 52 6.16 4.51 -10.72
C LEU A 52 7.33 4.32 -9.75
N LYS A 53 8.49 4.92 -10.03
CA LYS A 53 9.66 4.86 -9.13
C LYS A 53 9.37 5.43 -7.73
N SER A 54 8.36 6.31 -7.62
CA SER A 54 7.88 6.88 -6.36
C SER A 54 7.02 5.92 -5.51
N GLY A 55 6.76 4.71 -6.00
CA GLY A 55 5.87 3.73 -5.36
C GLY A 55 4.38 3.95 -5.62
N ILE A 56 4.02 4.90 -6.50
CA ILE A 56 2.62 5.11 -6.91
C ILE A 56 2.22 4.06 -7.95
N CYS A 57 1.11 3.36 -7.71
CA CYS A 57 0.48 2.44 -8.64
C CYS A 57 -0.56 3.18 -9.48
N GLN A 58 -0.45 3.10 -10.81
CA GLN A 58 -1.49 3.58 -11.72
C GLN A 58 -2.44 2.42 -12.02
N LEU A 59 -3.73 2.58 -11.70
CA LEU A 59 -4.75 1.54 -11.91
C LEU A 59 -5.34 1.64 -13.32
N ASP A 60 -5.63 2.86 -13.77
CA ASP A 60 -6.06 3.18 -15.13
C ASP A 60 -5.57 4.59 -15.54
N GLU A 61 -6.17 5.22 -16.55
CA GLU A 61 -5.75 6.55 -17.00
C GLU A 61 -5.92 7.67 -15.95
N LYS A 62 -6.85 7.53 -15.00
CA LYS A 62 -7.25 8.58 -14.06
C LYS A 62 -7.11 8.19 -12.59
N HIS A 63 -7.02 6.91 -12.28
CA HIS A 63 -6.96 6.41 -10.91
C HIS A 63 -5.56 5.96 -10.53
N PHE A 64 -5.13 6.39 -9.34
CA PHE A 64 -3.83 6.10 -8.76
C PHE A 64 -4.02 5.63 -7.32
N SER A 65 -3.16 4.73 -6.88
CA SER A 65 -3.12 4.27 -5.49
C SER A 65 -1.69 4.30 -4.94
N LYS A 66 -1.58 4.56 -3.65
CA LYS A 66 -0.34 4.47 -2.90
C LYS A 66 -0.66 3.98 -1.49
N SER A 67 0.07 2.97 -1.04
CA SER A 67 0.02 2.50 0.34
C SER A 67 1.25 3.00 1.07
N ILE A 68 1.04 3.51 2.30
CA ILE A 68 2.09 4.03 3.16
C ILE A 68 1.92 3.36 4.51
N VAL A 69 3.01 2.92 5.12
CA VAL A 69 3.06 2.38 6.48
C VAL A 69 3.74 3.40 7.39
N PHE A 70 3.17 3.62 8.56
CA PHE A 70 3.73 4.43 9.63
C PHE A 70 3.83 3.55 10.87
N GLU A 71 5.01 3.47 11.50
CA GLU A 71 5.25 2.55 12.62
C GLU A 71 5.23 3.24 14.00
N ASP A 72 5.40 4.56 14.07
CA ASP A 72 5.67 5.26 15.33
C ASP A 72 5.05 6.67 15.40
N ILE A 73 3.72 6.76 15.30
CA ILE A 73 3.01 8.02 15.49
C ILE A 73 1.83 7.79 16.42
N ASN A 74 2.02 8.06 17.72
CA ASN A 74 0.92 8.08 18.67
C ASN A 74 0.36 9.50 18.82
N TYR A 75 -0.70 9.81 18.06
CA TYR A 75 -1.34 11.11 18.09
C TYR A 75 -1.87 11.51 19.48
N GLN A 76 -2.32 10.54 20.30
CA GLN A 76 -2.86 10.80 21.64
C GLN A 76 -1.78 11.06 22.70
N LEU A 77 -0.56 10.55 22.50
CA LEU A 77 0.58 10.77 23.39
C LEU A 77 1.54 11.86 22.89
N ALA A 78 1.40 12.30 21.64
CA ALA A 78 2.19 13.40 21.08
C ALA A 78 2.03 14.68 21.90
N LEU A 79 3.06 15.53 21.90
CA LEU A 79 3.01 16.87 22.50
C LEU A 79 1.96 17.73 21.79
N GLU A 80 1.44 18.75 22.45
CA GLU A 80 0.43 19.65 21.87
C GLU A 80 0.92 20.31 20.57
N GLU A 81 2.17 20.80 20.57
CA GLU A 81 2.81 21.39 19.39
C GLU A 81 2.88 20.41 18.20
N ASP A 82 3.19 19.14 18.47
CA ASP A 82 3.25 18.10 17.43
C ASP A 82 1.86 17.76 16.88
N ARG A 83 0.83 17.73 17.74
CA ARG A 83 -0.56 17.49 17.29
C ARG A 83 -1.01 18.59 16.36
N ASP A 84 -0.76 19.84 16.72
CA ASP A 84 -1.10 21.01 15.90
C ASP A 84 -0.34 20.98 14.57
N LEU A 85 0.94 20.61 14.59
CA LEU A 85 1.73 20.45 13.38
C LEU A 85 1.15 19.36 12.46
N ILE A 86 0.85 18.18 13.00
CA ILE A 86 0.26 17.05 12.25
C ILE A 86 -1.08 17.47 11.64
N PHE A 87 -1.94 18.12 12.43
CA PHE A 87 -3.24 18.59 11.98
C PHE A 87 -3.11 19.59 10.82
N ASN A 88 -2.24 20.59 10.97
CA ASN A 88 -2.01 21.61 9.94
C ASN A 88 -1.41 21.01 8.65
N GLN A 89 -0.47 20.07 8.77
CA GLN A 89 0.09 19.37 7.61
C GLN A 89 -0.97 18.55 6.89
N PHE A 90 -1.82 17.84 7.64
CA PHE A 90 -2.91 17.06 7.04
C PHE A 90 -3.95 17.95 6.36
N ALA A 91 -4.32 19.08 6.97
CA ALA A 91 -5.22 20.06 6.35
C ALA A 91 -4.64 20.63 5.05
N ASN A 92 -3.36 21.01 5.04
CA ASN A 92 -2.67 21.48 3.84
C ASN A 92 -2.61 20.41 2.74
N PHE A 93 -2.40 19.15 3.12
CA PHE A 93 -2.45 18.03 2.19
C PHE A 93 -3.84 17.91 1.54
N LEU A 94 -4.92 17.92 2.33
CA LEU A 94 -6.29 17.87 1.78
C LEU A 94 -6.59 19.06 0.86
N ASN A 95 -6.11 20.25 1.21
CA ASN A 95 -6.27 21.46 0.40
C ASN A 95 -5.37 21.50 -0.85
N SER A 96 -4.39 20.61 -0.95
CA SER A 96 -3.51 20.54 -2.14
C SER A 96 -4.20 19.93 -3.36
N PHE A 97 -5.36 19.29 -3.17
CA PHE A 97 -6.12 18.66 -4.25
C PHE A 97 -7.08 19.66 -4.90
N ASP A 98 -7.17 19.59 -6.23
CA ASP A 98 -8.17 20.33 -6.99
C ASP A 98 -9.58 19.73 -6.74
N PRO A 99 -10.66 20.54 -6.73
CA PRO A 99 -12.03 20.04 -6.50
C PRO A 99 -12.50 18.95 -7.48
N SER A 100 -11.85 18.81 -8.64
CA SER A 100 -12.14 17.74 -9.60
C SER A 100 -11.53 16.37 -9.25
N VAL A 101 -10.66 16.31 -8.23
CA VAL A 101 -9.96 15.08 -7.81
C VAL A 101 -10.74 14.38 -6.71
N GLY A 102 -11.18 13.15 -6.98
CA GLY A 102 -11.72 12.25 -5.95
C GLY A 102 -10.59 11.58 -5.16
N ILE A 103 -10.72 11.55 -3.84
CA ILE A 103 -9.74 10.93 -2.93
C ILE A 103 -10.48 9.94 -2.04
N GLU A 104 -9.92 8.76 -1.87
CA GLU A 104 -10.37 7.76 -0.90
C GLU A 104 -9.19 7.42 0.00
N LEU A 105 -9.42 7.48 1.32
CA LEU A 105 -8.40 7.20 2.32
C LEU A 105 -8.89 6.01 3.16
N SER A 106 -8.11 4.93 3.14
CA SER A 106 -8.34 3.74 3.96
C SER A 106 -7.24 3.65 5.01
N TYR A 107 -7.63 3.67 6.29
CA TYR A 107 -6.72 3.62 7.41
C TYR A 107 -6.90 2.33 8.19
N ILE A 108 -5.80 1.70 8.55
CA ILE A 108 -5.76 0.60 9.51
C ILE A 108 -5.16 1.17 10.79
N ASN A 109 -6.03 1.68 11.67
CA ASN A 109 -5.60 2.14 12.98
C ASN A 109 -5.57 0.96 13.93
N GLN A 110 -4.37 0.58 14.37
CA GLN A 110 -4.22 -0.32 15.49
C GLN A 110 -4.44 0.51 16.76
N LEU A 111 -5.66 0.47 17.30
CA LEU A 111 -5.88 0.90 18.66
C LEU A 111 -5.06 -0.06 19.53
N GLY A 112 -3.97 0.44 20.12
CA GLY A 112 -3.21 -0.32 21.10
C GLY A 112 -4.19 -0.87 22.11
N ARG A 113 -4.40 -2.19 22.11
CA ARG A 113 -5.19 -2.84 23.15
C ARG A 113 -4.31 -2.76 24.38
N ASN A 114 -4.46 -1.67 25.12
CA ASN A 114 -3.68 -1.41 26.34
C ASN A 114 -3.73 -2.63 27.24
N GLU A 115 -4.85 -3.37 27.30
CA GLU A 115 -4.96 -4.61 28.07
C GLU A 115 -4.04 -5.74 27.58
N GLU A 116 -3.86 -5.91 26.27
CA GLU A 116 -2.96 -6.94 25.70
C GLU A 116 -1.49 -6.54 25.81
N MET A 117 -1.20 -5.25 25.67
CA MET A 117 0.14 -4.71 25.92
C MET A 117 0.51 -4.77 27.40
N GLN A 118 -0.44 -4.41 28.29
CA GLN A 118 -0.28 -4.51 29.74
C GLN A 118 -0.04 -5.95 30.18
N SER A 119 -0.79 -6.92 29.63
CA SER A 119 -0.58 -8.35 29.94
C SER A 119 0.69 -8.95 29.32
N ALA A 120 1.16 -8.42 28.19
CA ALA A 120 2.45 -8.82 27.61
C ALA A 120 3.66 -8.23 28.36
N ILE A 121 3.50 -7.05 28.96
CA ILE A 121 4.54 -6.38 29.77
C ILE A 121 4.50 -6.85 31.23
N GLN A 122 3.32 -7.18 31.77
CA GLN A 122 3.21 -7.80 33.10
C GLN A 122 3.86 -9.17 33.08
N ILE A 123 5.02 -9.28 33.73
CA ILE A 123 5.64 -10.57 34.02
C ILE A 123 4.95 -11.11 35.28
N PRO A 124 4.04 -12.10 35.28
CA PRO A 124 3.33 -12.53 36.49
C PRO A 124 4.19 -13.39 37.43
N ASP A 125 3.77 -13.51 38.70
CA ASP A 125 4.46 -14.36 39.67
C ASP A 125 4.29 -15.83 39.28
N LYS A 126 5.38 -16.59 39.39
CA LYS A 126 5.38 -18.04 39.10
C LYS A 126 5.67 -18.89 40.32
N LYS A 127 6.02 -18.29 41.46
CA LYS A 127 6.34 -19.01 42.71
C LYS A 127 7.43 -20.06 42.53
N ASP A 128 8.38 -19.78 41.65
CA ASP A 128 9.54 -20.62 41.34
C ASP A 128 10.83 -20.10 41.99
N GLY A 129 10.71 -19.11 42.89
CA GLY A 129 11.83 -18.53 43.63
C GLY A 129 12.51 -17.33 42.94
N PHE A 130 11.99 -16.86 41.80
CA PHE A 130 12.49 -15.66 41.09
C PHE A 130 11.48 -14.51 41.07
N ASP A 131 10.46 -14.55 41.94
CA ASP A 131 9.38 -13.54 41.96
C ASP A 131 9.86 -12.16 42.46
N ASP A 132 10.89 -12.14 43.31
CA ASP A 132 11.62 -10.96 43.75
C ASP A 132 12.26 -10.20 42.58
N ILE A 133 12.95 -10.91 41.67
CA ILE A 133 13.48 -10.30 40.45
C ILE A 133 12.35 -9.82 39.55
N ARG A 134 11.24 -10.58 39.44
CA ARG A 134 10.09 -10.16 38.63
C ARG A 134 9.42 -8.90 39.17
N LEU A 135 9.45 -8.70 40.49
CA LEU A 135 8.91 -7.50 41.13
C LEU A 135 9.69 -6.25 40.71
N GLU A 136 11.03 -6.32 40.63
CA GLU A 136 11.88 -5.20 40.20
C GLU A 136 11.59 -4.73 38.76
N PHE A 137 11.05 -5.60 37.89
CA PHE A 137 10.66 -5.24 36.53
C PHE A 137 9.21 -4.70 36.43
N ARG A 138 8.43 -4.76 37.52
CA ARG A 138 7.06 -4.25 37.59
C ARG A 138 6.97 -2.87 38.27
N ASP A 139 7.93 -2.53 39.13
CA ASP A 139 8.08 -1.22 39.79
C ASP A 139 8.74 -0.19 38.86
#